data_AF-A0A497EZX3-F1
#
_entry.id   AF-A0A497EZX3-F1
#
_cell.length_a   1.000
_cell.length_b   1.000
_cell.length_c   1.000
_cell.angle_alpha   90.00
_cell.angle_beta   90.00
_cell.angle_gamma   90.00
#
_symmetry.space_group_name_H-M   'P 1'
#
loop_
_entity.id
_entity.type
_entity.pdbx_description
1 polymer ?
#
loop_
_entity_poly.entity_id
_entity_poly.type
_entity_poly.pdbx_seq_one_letter_code
_entity_poly.pdbx_strand_id
1 'polypeptide(L)'
;LPASQVADLKEVAASQSGTWTVGRTWNLSSSTDSVNVGNFPSEYPLPASQVSDLKTVSVDNFPSEYPLPASQVSDLKQVSVSDLTKVSTIKSVEATSAGTTAVWTPASGKKIRVKFLMVFNSGTANNTVDLRFTTTGQANFKATLAANSGYTINLIGTNWEGGTDETLYVNLGSDGTINVTVMGEEV
;
A
#
# COMPACT_ATOMS: atom_id res chain seq x y z
N LEU A 1 -83.36 26.59 -62.21
CA LEU A 1 -81.96 26.87 -61.82
C LEU A 1 -81.08 25.84 -62.51
N PRO A 2 -80.29 26.19 -63.53
CA PRO A 2 -79.53 25.19 -64.27
C PRO A 2 -78.32 24.75 -63.45
N ALA A 3 -78.20 23.43 -63.27
CA ALA A 3 -77.00 22.78 -62.78
C ALA A 3 -75.96 22.79 -63.91
N SER A 4 -75.12 23.82 -63.95
CA SER A 4 -73.94 23.83 -64.81
C SER A 4 -72.72 24.24 -64.00
N GLN A 5 -71.66 23.46 -64.16
CA GLN A 5 -70.32 23.60 -63.57
C GLN A 5 -70.09 22.85 -62.25
N VAL A 6 -70.13 21.51 -62.33
CA VAL A 6 -69.14 20.72 -61.59
C VAL A 6 -67.89 20.73 -62.47
N ALA A 7 -66.92 21.58 -62.14
CA ALA A 7 -65.65 21.61 -62.84
C ALA A 7 -64.96 20.25 -62.68
N ASP A 8 -64.63 19.66 -63.81
CA ASP A 8 -63.85 18.44 -63.98
C ASP A 8 -62.49 18.62 -63.28
N LEU A 9 -62.32 18.05 -62.08
CA LEU A 9 -61.04 18.03 -61.37
C LEU A 9 -60.11 17.06 -62.11
N LYS A 10 -59.49 17.54 -63.20
CA LYS A 10 -58.43 16.81 -63.89
C LYS A 10 -57.19 16.82 -63.00
N GLU A 11 -56.79 15.64 -62.55
CA GLU A 11 -55.48 15.41 -61.94
C GLU A 11 -54.39 15.81 -62.95
N VAL A 12 -53.60 16.83 -62.62
CA VAL A 12 -52.43 17.24 -63.43
C VAL A 12 -51.21 16.49 -62.89
N ALA A 13 -50.86 15.39 -63.54
CA ALA A 13 -49.61 14.67 -63.24
C ALA A 13 -48.42 15.40 -63.88
N ALA A 14 -47.54 15.97 -63.07
CA ALA A 14 -46.25 16.49 -63.52
C ALA A 14 -45.14 15.47 -63.21
N SER A 15 -44.48 14.94 -64.25
CA SER A 15 -43.29 14.10 -64.09
C SER A 15 -42.02 14.97 -64.07
N GLN A 16 -41.24 14.90 -63.00
CA GLN A 16 -39.93 15.54 -62.93
C GLN A 16 -38.83 14.49 -62.75
N SER A 17 -37.84 14.49 -63.65
CA SER A 17 -36.63 13.67 -63.55
C SER A 17 -35.40 14.58 -63.38
N GLY A 18 -34.47 14.23 -62.48
CA GLY A 18 -33.20 14.94 -62.31
C GLY A 18 -32.57 14.70 -60.94
N THR A 19 -31.34 15.21 -60.76
CA THR A 19 -30.62 15.14 -59.49
C THR A 19 -31.28 16.09 -58.48
N TRP A 20 -31.89 15.52 -57.44
CA TRP A 20 -32.53 16.30 -56.37
C TRP A 20 -31.44 16.94 -55.49
N THR A 21 -31.36 18.26 -55.50
CA THR A 21 -30.51 19.01 -54.56
C THR A 21 -31.20 19.09 -53.20
N VAL A 22 -30.51 18.73 -52.13
CA VAL A 22 -31.00 18.87 -50.74
C VAL A 22 -31.32 20.34 -50.41
N GLY A 23 -32.36 20.59 -49.60
CA GLY A 23 -32.67 21.93 -49.06
C GLY A 23 -33.73 22.76 -49.81
N ARG A 24 -34.65 22.16 -50.57
CA ARG A 24 -35.79 22.88 -51.16
C ARG A 24 -36.98 22.97 -50.19
N THR A 25 -37.53 24.17 -50.03
CA THR A 25 -38.81 24.41 -49.33
C THR A 25 -39.95 24.40 -50.34
N TRP A 26 -40.92 23.49 -50.15
CA TRP A 26 -42.14 23.43 -50.94
C TRP A 26 -43.26 24.12 -50.18
N ASN A 27 -43.75 25.25 -50.72
CA ASN A 27 -44.94 25.90 -50.19
C ASN A 27 -46.16 25.24 -50.85
N LEU A 28 -47.00 24.60 -50.04
CA LEU A 28 -48.28 24.05 -50.50
C LEU A 28 -49.28 25.20 -50.66
N SER A 29 -49.93 25.26 -51.80
CA SER A 29 -50.84 26.34 -52.20
C SER A 29 -52.25 26.19 -51.65
N SER A 30 -52.60 24.98 -51.21
CA SER A 30 -53.91 24.65 -50.63
C SER A 30 -53.81 23.58 -49.54
N SER A 31 -54.84 23.45 -48.71
CA SER A 31 -54.95 22.39 -47.70
C SER A 31 -55.24 21.01 -48.30
N THR A 32 -55.46 20.92 -49.61
CA THR A 32 -55.67 19.66 -50.33
C THR A 32 -54.42 19.18 -51.06
N ASP A 33 -53.37 20.01 -51.12
CA ASP A 33 -52.11 19.61 -51.74
C ASP A 33 -51.40 18.55 -50.88
N SER A 34 -50.72 17.59 -51.52
CA SER A 34 -49.91 16.58 -50.83
C SER A 34 -48.53 16.48 -51.46
N VAL A 35 -47.52 16.20 -50.63
CA VAL A 35 -46.17 15.85 -51.10
C VAL A 35 -46.00 14.36 -50.92
N ASN A 36 -45.85 13.63 -52.02
CA ASN A 36 -45.46 12.23 -51.98
C ASN A 36 -43.93 12.12 -51.97
N VAL A 37 -43.36 11.54 -50.93
CA VAL A 37 -41.92 11.33 -50.79
C VAL A 37 -41.63 9.85 -51.04
N GLY A 38 -41.33 9.50 -52.30
CA GLY A 38 -41.19 8.12 -52.74
C GLY A 38 -39.86 7.43 -52.38
N ASN A 39 -38.99 8.08 -51.59
CA ASN A 39 -37.69 7.54 -51.21
C ASN A 39 -37.57 7.21 -49.71
N PHE A 40 -38.68 7.17 -48.98
CA PHE A 40 -38.65 6.58 -47.65
C PHE A 40 -38.32 5.09 -47.75
N PRO A 41 -37.44 4.55 -46.89
CA PRO A 41 -37.29 3.11 -46.75
C PRO A 41 -38.66 2.48 -46.53
N SER A 42 -38.95 1.36 -47.21
CA SER A 42 -40.22 0.65 -47.08
C SER A 42 -40.47 0.08 -45.68
N GLU A 43 -39.43 0.04 -44.84
CA GLU A 43 -39.47 -0.47 -43.47
C GLU A 43 -38.99 0.62 -42.51
N TYR A 44 -39.95 1.26 -41.84
CA TYR A 44 -39.72 2.12 -40.68
C TYR A 44 -40.61 1.67 -39.52
N PRO A 45 -40.07 1.48 -38.30
CA PRO A 45 -38.66 1.63 -37.91
C PRO A 45 -37.74 0.62 -38.62
N LEU A 46 -36.41 0.82 -38.50
CA LEU A 46 -35.40 -0.06 -39.11
C LEU A 46 -35.74 -1.55 -38.91
N PRO A 47 -35.48 -2.42 -39.90
CA PRO A 47 -35.74 -3.84 -39.79
C PRO A 47 -35.15 -4.42 -38.49
N ALA A 48 -35.87 -5.32 -37.85
CA ALA A 48 -35.47 -5.91 -36.57
C ALA A 48 -34.07 -6.57 -36.63
N SER A 49 -33.65 -7.05 -37.80
CA SER A 49 -32.30 -7.57 -38.06
C SER A 49 -31.21 -6.52 -37.87
N GLN A 50 -31.36 -5.33 -38.47
CA GLN A 50 -30.40 -4.24 -38.30
C GLN A 50 -30.34 -3.76 -36.85
N VAL A 51 -31.48 -3.74 -36.15
CA VAL A 51 -31.53 -3.40 -34.72
C VAL A 51 -30.84 -4.48 -33.87
N SER A 52 -30.89 -5.75 -34.28
CA SER A 52 -30.22 -6.86 -33.60
C SER A 52 -28.69 -6.77 -33.72
N ASP A 53 -28.19 -6.41 -34.90
CA ASP A 53 -26.75 -6.28 -35.15
C ASP A 53 -26.12 -5.16 -34.32
N LEU A 54 -26.83 -4.04 -34.09
CA LEU A 54 -26.37 -2.97 -33.19
C LEU A 54 -26.40 -3.34 -31.70
N LYS A 55 -27.26 -4.28 -31.30
CA LYS A 55 -27.39 -4.68 -29.87
C LYS A 55 -26.27 -5.60 -29.40
N THR A 56 -25.49 -6.15 -30.32
CA THR A 56 -24.50 -7.18 -30.02
C THR A 56 -23.08 -6.67 -30.27
N VAL A 57 -22.70 -5.57 -29.60
CA VAL A 57 -21.29 -5.15 -29.55
C VAL A 57 -20.59 -6.00 -28.52
N SER A 58 -20.04 -7.13 -28.95
CA SER A 58 -19.19 -7.97 -28.11
C SER A 58 -17.76 -7.43 -28.19
N VAL A 59 -17.20 -6.99 -27.05
CA VAL A 59 -15.80 -6.60 -26.95
C VAL A 59 -15.03 -7.75 -26.32
N ASP A 60 -14.62 -8.68 -27.17
CA ASP A 60 -13.98 -9.94 -26.77
C ASP A 60 -12.48 -9.78 -26.52
N ASN A 61 -11.97 -8.55 -26.68
CA ASN A 61 -10.55 -8.23 -26.65
C ASN A 61 -10.08 -7.70 -25.27
N PHE A 62 -10.83 -7.97 -24.21
CA PHE A 62 -10.33 -7.75 -22.85
C PHE A 62 -9.47 -8.94 -22.44
N PRO A 63 -8.18 -8.73 -22.13
CA PRO A 63 -7.36 -9.81 -21.61
C PRO A 63 -7.94 -10.28 -20.26
N SER A 64 -8.08 -11.60 -20.09
CA SER A 64 -8.60 -12.20 -18.85
C SER A 64 -7.68 -12.01 -17.65
N GLU A 65 -6.43 -11.65 -17.91
CA GLU A 65 -5.39 -11.35 -16.92
C GLU A 65 -4.52 -10.20 -17.44
N TYR A 66 -4.06 -9.33 -16.55
CA TYR A 66 -2.97 -8.41 -16.86
C TYR A 66 -1.65 -9.10 -16.51
N PRO A 67 -0.97 -9.78 -17.46
CA PRO A 67 0.31 -10.40 -17.17
C PRO A 67 1.29 -9.30 -16.75
N LEU A 68 1.76 -9.38 -15.51
CA LEU A 68 2.88 -8.57 -15.08
C LEU A 68 4.10 -8.99 -15.91
N PRO A 69 4.89 -8.04 -16.45
CA PRO A 69 6.17 -8.34 -17.07
C PRO A 69 7.01 -9.28 -16.20
N ALA A 70 7.67 -10.26 -16.82
CA ALA A 70 8.45 -11.28 -16.11
C ALA A 70 9.52 -10.68 -15.16
N SER A 71 10.02 -9.49 -15.47
CA SER A 71 10.92 -8.72 -14.60
C SER A 71 10.27 -8.31 -13.27
N GLN A 72 9.04 -7.78 -13.29
CA GLN A 72 8.32 -7.39 -12.07
C GLN A 72 8.01 -8.61 -11.19
N VAL A 73 7.68 -9.75 -11.81
CA VAL A 73 7.48 -11.01 -11.09
C VAL A 73 8.79 -11.52 -10.47
N SER A 74 9.92 -11.32 -11.15
CA SER A 74 11.25 -11.66 -10.61
C SER A 74 11.61 -10.78 -9.42
N ASP A 75 11.40 -9.47 -9.52
CA ASP A 75 11.71 -8.51 -8.45
C ASP A 75 10.90 -8.80 -7.19
N LEU A 76 9.60 -9.11 -7.34
CA LEU A 76 8.74 -9.52 -6.23
C LEU A 76 9.20 -10.83 -5.56
N LYS A 77 9.75 -11.78 -6.34
CA LYS A 77 10.30 -13.03 -5.80
C LYS A 77 11.62 -12.84 -5.07
N GLN A 78 12.35 -11.76 -5.35
CA GLN A 78 13.59 -11.41 -4.66
C GLN A 78 13.38 -10.69 -3.34
N VAL A 79 12.14 -10.31 -3.00
CA VAL A 79 11.80 -9.80 -1.67
C VAL A 79 11.79 -10.95 -0.67
N SER A 80 12.98 -11.36 -0.21
CA SER A 80 13.12 -12.26 0.92
C SER A 80 13.29 -11.45 2.20
N VAL A 81 12.36 -11.59 3.14
CA VAL A 81 12.59 -11.14 4.52
C VAL A 81 13.42 -12.23 5.20
N SER A 82 14.73 -12.03 5.23
CA SER A 82 15.69 -13.08 5.60
C SER A 82 15.66 -13.49 7.09
N ASP A 83 14.89 -12.81 7.95
CA ASP A 83 15.00 -13.04 9.40
C ASP A 83 13.75 -12.60 10.19
N LEU A 84 12.56 -13.12 9.89
CA LEU A 84 11.39 -12.90 10.77
C LEU A 84 11.56 -13.51 12.18
N THR A 85 12.42 -14.53 12.32
CA THR A 85 12.62 -15.22 13.60
C THR A 85 13.69 -14.58 14.48
N LYS A 86 14.54 -13.69 13.94
CA LYS A 86 15.51 -12.92 14.76
C LYS A 86 14.84 -11.68 15.34
N VAL A 87 13.82 -11.91 16.15
CA VAL A 87 13.25 -10.85 16.98
C VAL A 87 14.25 -10.60 18.10
N SER A 88 14.78 -9.38 18.18
CA SER A 88 15.61 -9.01 19.32
C SER A 88 14.80 -9.09 20.60
N THR A 89 15.35 -9.76 21.60
CA THR A 89 14.77 -9.89 22.92
C THR A 89 15.17 -8.69 23.76
N ILE A 90 14.21 -8.13 24.49
CA ILE A 90 14.45 -7.06 25.47
C ILE A 90 14.58 -7.70 26.85
N LYS A 91 15.62 -7.33 27.60
CA LYS A 91 15.80 -7.67 29.01
C LYS A 91 16.00 -6.40 29.81
N SER A 92 15.40 -6.32 30.98
CA SER A 92 15.54 -5.20 31.89
C SER A 92 15.77 -5.67 33.31
N VAL A 93 16.58 -4.93 34.07
CA VAL A 93 16.81 -5.17 35.49
C VAL A 93 16.93 -3.84 36.24
N GLU A 94 16.52 -3.85 37.50
CA GLU A 94 16.80 -2.79 38.46
C GLU A 94 17.86 -3.30 39.44
N ALA A 95 19.02 -2.65 39.47
CA ALA A 95 20.09 -2.92 40.42
C ALA A 95 20.07 -1.84 41.50
N THR A 96 20.03 -2.22 42.78
CA THR A 96 19.88 -1.28 43.91
C THR A 96 21.09 -1.20 44.84
N SER A 97 21.99 -2.18 44.75
CA SER A 97 23.13 -2.34 45.66
C SER A 97 24.44 -2.39 44.89
N ALA A 98 25.52 -1.97 45.53
CA ALA A 98 26.87 -2.06 44.99
C ALA A 98 27.21 -3.51 44.60
N GLY A 99 27.98 -3.67 43.53
CA GLY A 99 28.38 -4.98 43.01
C GLY A 99 27.55 -5.43 41.80
N THR A 100 27.61 -6.72 41.52
CA THR A 100 27.12 -7.31 40.25
C THR A 100 25.69 -7.80 40.33
N THR A 101 24.86 -7.40 39.36
CA THR A 101 23.51 -7.92 39.14
C THR A 101 23.41 -8.50 37.73
N ALA A 102 22.83 -9.70 37.59
CA ALA A 102 22.63 -10.32 36.28
C ALA A 102 21.53 -9.59 35.49
N VAL A 103 21.83 -9.22 34.25
CA VAL A 103 20.88 -8.59 33.32
C VAL A 103 20.26 -9.64 32.40
N TRP A 104 21.10 -10.52 31.86
CA TRP A 104 20.68 -11.56 30.92
C TRP A 104 21.61 -12.77 31.01
N THR A 105 21.06 -13.93 31.37
CA THR A 105 21.71 -15.24 31.27
C THR A 105 21.22 -15.96 30.01
N PRO A 106 22.11 -16.38 29.09
CA PRO A 106 21.70 -17.04 27.86
C PRO A 106 21.16 -18.45 28.14
N ALA A 107 20.42 -19.02 27.19
CA ALA A 107 20.17 -20.46 27.18
C ALA A 107 21.49 -21.25 27.06
N SER A 108 21.50 -22.49 27.54
CA SER A 108 22.69 -23.34 27.50
C SER A 108 23.21 -23.53 26.07
N GLY A 109 24.52 -23.37 25.87
CA GLY A 109 25.19 -23.44 24.59
C GLY A 109 25.05 -22.18 23.72
N LYS A 110 24.41 -21.11 24.23
CA LYS A 110 24.20 -19.86 23.50
C LYS A 110 25.12 -18.74 23.98
N LYS A 111 25.35 -17.78 23.08
CA LYS A 111 26.00 -16.50 23.40
C LYS A 111 24.96 -15.40 23.40
N ILE A 112 25.23 -14.30 24.11
CA ILE A 112 24.44 -13.07 24.00
C ILE A 112 25.15 -12.11 23.05
N ARG A 113 24.39 -11.57 22.09
CA ARG A 113 24.80 -10.40 21.30
C ARG A 113 23.91 -9.21 21.65
N VAL A 114 24.49 -8.22 22.33
CA VAL A 114 23.79 -6.97 22.67
C VAL A 114 23.79 -6.06 21.44
N LYS A 115 22.62 -5.56 21.04
CA LYS A 115 22.40 -4.65 19.91
C LYS A 115 22.06 -3.21 20.34
N PHE A 116 21.56 -3.06 21.57
CA PHE A 116 21.15 -1.80 22.13
C PHE A 116 21.25 -1.84 23.66
N LEU A 117 21.66 -0.73 24.25
CA LEU A 117 21.76 -0.53 25.69
C LEU A 117 21.16 0.83 26.07
N MET A 118 20.36 0.83 27.13
CA MET A 118 19.96 2.03 27.87
C MET A 118 20.23 1.81 29.36
N VAL A 119 20.80 2.82 30.02
CA VAL A 119 20.97 2.85 31.47
C VAL A 119 20.46 4.18 32.01
N PHE A 120 19.67 4.12 33.09
CA PHE A 120 19.14 5.29 33.78
C PHE A 120 19.37 5.17 35.29
N ASN A 121 19.85 6.25 35.92
CA ASN A 121 19.98 6.35 37.37
C ASN A 121 18.74 7.04 37.95
N SER A 122 17.83 6.23 38.48
CA SER A 122 16.64 6.67 39.21
C SER A 122 16.89 6.82 40.72
N GLY A 123 18.11 6.51 41.18
CA GLY A 123 18.54 6.64 42.56
C GLY A 123 18.93 8.06 42.96
N THR A 124 19.08 8.25 44.27
CA THR A 124 19.40 9.55 44.89
C THR A 124 20.88 9.86 44.98
N ALA A 125 21.75 8.93 44.57
CA ALA A 125 23.21 9.10 44.57
C ALA A 125 23.77 8.98 43.15
N ASN A 126 24.87 9.68 42.88
CA ASN A 126 25.64 9.47 41.66
C ASN A 126 26.23 8.05 41.69
N ASN A 127 26.23 7.36 40.55
CA ASN A 127 26.72 5.99 40.48
C ASN A 127 27.60 5.79 39.24
N THR A 128 28.69 5.03 39.40
CA THR A 128 29.44 4.51 38.26
C THR A 128 28.91 3.14 37.91
N VAL A 129 28.41 3.01 36.70
CA VAL A 129 27.83 1.78 36.16
C VAL A 129 28.75 1.23 35.09
N ASP A 130 28.95 -0.08 35.09
CA ASP A 130 29.58 -0.76 33.97
C ASP A 130 28.82 -2.03 33.59
N LEU A 131 28.87 -2.40 32.31
CA LEU A 131 28.32 -3.67 31.82
C LEU A 131 29.45 -4.52 31.24
N ARG A 132 29.39 -5.83 31.54
CA ARG A 132 30.41 -6.82 31.19
C ARG A 132 29.83 -8.22 31.07
N PHE A 133 30.46 -9.05 30.24
CA PHE A 133 30.23 -10.49 30.25
C PHE A 133 31.16 -11.12 31.29
N THR A 134 30.62 -11.94 32.19
CA THR A 134 31.25 -12.46 33.43
C THR A 134 31.39 -11.43 34.56
N THR A 135 31.54 -11.90 35.81
CA THR A 135 31.66 -11.03 36.99
C THR A 135 33.00 -10.29 37.09
N THR A 136 34.05 -10.82 36.47
CA THR A 136 35.42 -10.25 36.52
C THR A 136 35.93 -9.77 35.16
N GLY A 137 35.12 -9.88 34.11
CA GLY A 137 35.49 -9.51 32.74
C GLY A 137 35.74 -8.01 32.54
N GLN A 138 36.29 -7.66 31.39
CA GLN A 138 36.45 -6.28 30.96
C GLN A 138 35.07 -5.64 30.76
N ALA A 139 34.93 -4.38 31.17
CA ALA A 139 33.74 -3.59 30.89
C ALA A 139 33.63 -3.27 29.40
N ASN A 140 32.54 -3.69 28.77
CA ASN A 140 32.16 -3.29 27.41
C ASN A 140 31.51 -1.89 27.41
N PHE A 141 30.98 -1.48 28.56
CA PHE A 141 30.37 -0.18 28.79
C PHE A 141 30.76 0.33 30.17
N LYS A 142 31.04 1.63 30.29
CA LYS A 142 31.22 2.29 31.59
C LYS A 142 30.78 3.74 31.51
N ALA A 143 29.96 4.17 32.48
CA ALA A 143 29.54 5.55 32.63
C ALA A 143 29.34 5.93 34.09
N THR A 144 29.56 7.20 34.43
CA THR A 144 29.13 7.76 35.71
C THR A 144 27.86 8.57 35.46
N LEU A 145 26.79 8.20 36.14
CA LEU A 145 25.46 8.76 35.98
C LEU A 145 25.08 9.61 37.19
N ALA A 146 24.64 10.83 36.94
CA ALA A 146 24.12 11.72 37.99
C ALA A 146 22.84 11.14 38.61
N ALA A 147 22.63 11.40 39.90
CA ALA A 147 21.41 11.04 40.62
C ALA A 147 20.14 11.57 39.90
N ASN A 148 19.07 10.77 39.90
CA ASN A 148 17.73 11.08 39.38
C ASN A 148 17.62 11.54 37.91
N SER A 149 18.72 11.65 37.17
CA SER A 149 18.76 12.33 35.88
C SER A 149 19.79 11.77 34.91
N GLY A 150 20.81 11.06 35.41
CA GLY A 150 21.83 10.46 34.57
C GLY A 150 21.24 9.35 33.72
N TYR A 151 21.24 9.54 32.41
CA TYR A 151 20.88 8.53 31.43
C TYR A 151 21.95 8.42 30.35
N THR A 152 22.06 7.25 29.74
CA THR A 152 22.98 6.99 28.65
C THR A 152 22.40 5.90 27.77
N ILE A 153 22.60 6.05 26.47
CA ILE A 153 22.14 5.13 25.45
C ILE A 153 23.33 4.83 24.55
N ASN A 154 23.53 3.56 24.23
CA ASN A 154 24.48 3.18 23.21
C ASN A 154 23.75 2.59 21.99
N LEU A 155 23.73 3.37 20.91
CA LEU A 155 23.12 3.05 19.62
C LEU A 155 24.15 2.58 18.57
N ILE A 156 25.44 2.91 18.76
CA ILE A 156 26.49 2.73 17.75
C ILE A 156 27.62 1.91 18.38
N GLY A 157 27.91 0.75 17.80
CA GLY A 157 28.98 -0.13 18.30
C GLY A 157 28.56 -1.03 19.46
N THR A 158 27.29 -1.02 19.86
CA THR A 158 26.62 -2.06 20.65
C THR A 158 26.39 -3.28 19.75
N ASN A 159 27.47 -3.94 19.34
CA ASN A 159 27.44 -5.31 18.81
C ASN A 159 28.39 -6.16 19.66
N TRP A 160 28.23 -6.06 20.98
CA TRP A 160 29.06 -6.79 21.92
C TRP A 160 28.58 -8.23 21.99
N GLU A 161 29.50 -9.16 21.82
CA GLU A 161 29.22 -10.58 21.89
C GLU A 161 29.97 -11.18 23.10
N GLY A 162 29.22 -11.84 23.97
CA GLY A 162 29.80 -12.63 25.06
C GLY A 162 30.29 -13.99 24.59
N GLY A 163 31.02 -14.69 25.45
CA GLY A 163 31.33 -16.11 25.29
C GLY A 163 30.07 -16.98 25.42
N THR A 164 30.22 -18.27 25.10
CA THR A 164 29.15 -19.26 25.27
C THR A 164 28.85 -19.41 26.76
N ASP A 165 27.56 -19.42 27.11
CA ASP A 165 27.06 -19.50 28.49
C ASP A 165 27.46 -18.31 29.40
N GLU A 166 28.00 -17.23 28.83
CA GLU A 166 28.35 -16.05 29.61
C GLU A 166 27.13 -15.17 29.88
N THR A 167 26.88 -14.91 31.17
CA THR A 167 25.85 -13.95 31.61
C THR A 167 26.36 -12.52 31.44
N LEU A 168 25.49 -11.64 30.95
CA LEU A 168 25.69 -10.19 30.97
C LEU A 168 25.33 -9.65 32.35
N TYR A 169 26.27 -8.94 32.97
CA TYR A 169 26.08 -8.29 34.27
C TYR A 169 26.11 -6.78 34.13
N VAL A 170 25.39 -6.11 35.03
CA VAL A 170 25.61 -4.72 35.40
C VAL A 170 26.33 -4.70 36.75
N ASN A 171 27.35 -3.86 36.88
CA ASN A 171 28.07 -3.65 38.13
C ASN A 171 27.93 -2.20 38.58
N LEU A 172 27.53 -2.01 39.84
CA LEU A 172 27.38 -0.70 40.46
C LEU A 172 28.57 -0.37 41.35
N GLY A 173 29.14 0.82 41.20
CA GLY A 173 30.26 1.30 42.01
C GLY A 173 29.88 1.66 43.45
N SER A 174 28.60 1.88 43.71
CA SER A 174 28.04 2.19 45.04
C SER A 174 26.58 1.74 45.11
N ASP A 175 25.98 1.76 46.30
CA ASP A 175 24.53 1.56 46.45
C ASP A 175 23.74 2.67 45.73
N GLY A 176 22.56 2.32 45.22
CA GLY A 176 21.67 3.22 44.47
C GLY A 176 20.86 2.48 43.40
N THR A 177 19.79 3.09 42.93
CA THR A 177 18.85 2.47 41.96
C THR A 177 19.23 2.78 40.52
N ILE A 178 19.65 1.76 39.78
CA ILE A 178 19.97 1.84 38.35
C ILE A 178 19.04 0.93 37.57
N ASN A 179 18.34 1.50 36.59
CA ASN A 179 17.52 0.76 35.64
C ASN A 179 18.33 0.51 34.36
N VAL A 180 18.51 -0.76 34.00
CA VAL A 180 19.21 -1.18 32.79
C VAL A 180 18.21 -1.86 31.86
N THR A 181 18.22 -1.47 30.59
CA THR A 181 17.49 -2.15 29.52
C THR A 181 18.45 -2.48 28.39
N VAL A 182 18.50 -3.75 28.02
CA VAL A 182 19.27 -4.25 26.88
C VAL A 182 18.33 -4.86 25.87
N MET A 183 18.63 -4.67 24.59
CA MET A 183 17.99 -5.39 23.49
C MET A 183 19.09 -6.08 22.69
N GLY A 184 18.87 -7.35 22.38
CA GLY A 184 19.86 -8.19 21.70
C GLY A 184 19.28 -9.50 21.23
N GLU A 185 20.14 -10.47 20.96
CA GLU A 185 19.74 -11.82 20.56
C GLU A 185 20.65 -12.87 21.20
N GLU A 186 20.15 -14.09 21.31
CA GLU A 186 20.99 -15.26 21.59
C GLU A 186 21.43 -15.88 20.26
N VAL A 187 22.75 -16.07 20.09
CA VAL A 187 23.34 -16.68 18.89
C VAL A 187 23.89 -18.06 19.20
#